data_AF-A0A1J9P8V1-F1
#
_entry.id   AF-A0A1J9P8V1-F1
#
_cell.length_a   1.000
_cell.length_b   1.000
_cell.length_c   1.000
_cell.angle_alpha   90.00
_cell.angle_beta   90.00
_cell.angle_gamma   90.00
#
_symmetry.space_group_name_H-M   'P 1'
#
loop_
_entity.id
_entity.type
_entity.pdbx_description
1 polymer ?
#
loop_
_entity_poly.entity_id
_entity_poly.type
_entity_poly.pdbx_seq_one_letter_code
_entity_poly.pdbx_strand_id
1 'polypeptide(L)'
;MAEDRPLDYIVRGLQLLFAIIVMGIDGFAIHVFRGHDDHVNSPVFDGDATLHVSVPSAWGFLMFCALWTVPVVVFHFVKPPGFASHRMIGYVNIAAEAVAVLSWLAGFIAVAVNVSTTDACLSGQNSCAALKAATAFGAFEWLLFMVTAAPAVISFFNNQKQARSS
;
A
#
# COMPACT_ATOMS: atom_id res chain seq x y z
N MET A 1 -28.41 13.03 -0.89
CA MET A 1 -26.98 13.34 -0.73
C MET A 1 -26.36 13.25 -2.12
N ALA A 2 -26.38 14.36 -2.86
CA ALA A 2 -26.17 14.38 -4.32
C ALA A 2 -25.03 15.33 -4.76
N GLU A 3 -24.24 15.87 -3.82
CA GLU A 3 -23.36 17.02 -4.09
C GLU A 3 -21.84 16.72 -3.97
N ASP A 4 -21.41 15.45 -3.88
CA ASP A 4 -19.98 15.13 -3.65
C ASP A 4 -19.36 14.23 -4.73
N ARG A 5 -20.12 13.91 -5.78
CA ARG A 5 -19.69 13.02 -6.87
C ARG A 5 -18.36 13.44 -7.55
N PRO A 6 -18.10 14.74 -7.84
CA PRO A 6 -16.82 15.14 -8.41
C PRO A 6 -15.66 15.02 -7.40
N LEU A 7 -15.91 15.25 -6.11
CA LEU A 7 -14.89 15.11 -5.06
C LEU A 7 -14.45 13.64 -4.91
N ASP A 8 -15.40 12.71 -4.91
CA ASP A 8 -15.10 11.28 -4.87
C ASP A 8 -14.19 10.86 -6.03
N TYR A 9 -14.52 11.25 -7.27
CA TYR A 9 -13.66 10.97 -8.42
C TYR A 9 -12.26 11.58 -8.32
N ILE A 10 -12.13 12.79 -7.76
CA ILE A 10 -10.83 13.43 -7.55
C ILE A 10 -9.99 12.62 -6.55
N VAL A 11 -10.60 12.20 -5.43
CA VAL A 11 -9.91 11.38 -4.42
C VAL A 11 -9.45 10.05 -5.00
N ARG A 12 -10.32 9.38 -5.79
CA ARG A 12 -9.98 8.14 -6.51
C ARG A 12 -8.85 8.33 -7.52
N GLY A 13 -8.86 9.44 -8.25
CA GLY A 13 -7.80 9.79 -9.18
C GLY A 13 -6.47 10.03 -8.49
N LEU A 14 -6.49 10.69 -7.33
CA LEU A 14 -5.30 10.93 -6.53
C LEU A 14 -4.73 9.64 -5.94
N GLN A 15 -5.60 8.74 -5.45
CA GLN A 15 -5.23 7.40 -4.98
C GLN A 15 -4.46 6.63 -6.07
N LEU A 16 -5.04 6.57 -7.28
CA LEU A 16 -4.42 5.89 -8.41
C LEU A 16 -3.08 6.52 -8.81
N LEU A 17 -3.00 7.86 -8.82
CA LEU A 17 -1.76 8.57 -9.15
C LEU A 17 -0.64 8.25 -8.16
N PHE A 18 -0.92 8.33 -6.86
CA PHE A 18 0.06 8.04 -5.81
C PHE A 18 0.48 6.58 -5.82
N ALA A 19 -0.45 5.65 -6.07
CA ALA A 19 -0.11 4.25 -6.25
C ALA A 19 0.85 4.01 -7.43
N ILE A 20 0.63 4.68 -8.57
CA ILE A 20 1.55 4.60 -9.73
C ILE A 20 2.92 5.17 -9.38
N ILE A 21 2.96 6.29 -8.65
CA ILE A 21 4.23 6.88 -8.19
C ILE A 21 4.98 5.90 -7.27
N VAL A 22 4.31 5.33 -6.26
CA VAL A 22 4.91 4.33 -5.36
C VAL A 22 5.39 3.12 -6.14
N MET A 23 4.58 2.60 -7.08
CA MET A 23 4.93 1.49 -7.95
C MET A 23 6.22 1.75 -8.75
N GLY A 24 6.36 2.94 -9.31
CA GLY A 24 7.55 3.33 -10.07
C GLY A 24 8.79 3.51 -9.21
N ILE A 25 8.66 4.18 -8.05
CA ILE A 25 9.79 4.45 -7.15
C ILE A 25 10.30 3.16 -6.51
N ASP A 26 9.39 2.34 -5.99
CA ASP A 26 9.72 1.09 -5.31
C ASP A 26 10.24 0.05 -6.32
N GLY A 27 9.61 -0.05 -7.50
CA GLY A 27 10.12 -0.87 -8.60
C GLY A 27 11.52 -0.46 -9.07
N PHE A 28 11.81 0.84 -9.14
CA PHE A 28 13.16 1.33 -9.43
C PHE A 28 14.16 0.94 -8.33
N ALA A 29 13.78 1.08 -7.05
CA ALA A 29 14.64 0.71 -5.92
C ALA A 29 14.98 -0.79 -5.94
N ILE A 30 13.99 -1.65 -6.19
CA ILE A 30 14.16 -3.09 -6.35
C ILE A 30 15.10 -3.40 -7.53
N HIS A 31 14.89 -2.74 -8.67
CA HIS A 31 15.72 -2.95 -9.87
C HIS A 31 17.17 -2.50 -9.68
N VAL A 32 17.41 -1.42 -8.92
CA VAL A 32 18.76 -0.93 -8.63
C VAL A 32 19.47 -1.82 -7.61
N PHE A 33 18.77 -2.26 -6.56
CA PHE A 33 19.37 -3.02 -5.48
C PHE A 33 20.00 -4.33 -5.95
N ARG A 34 19.40 -5.02 -6.94
CA ARG A 34 19.84 -6.32 -7.53
C ARG A 34 20.53 -7.23 -6.50
N GLY A 35 19.82 -8.24 -5.98
CA GLY A 35 20.36 -9.15 -4.97
C GLY A 35 21.81 -9.55 -5.23
N HIS A 36 22.66 -9.34 -4.23
CA HIS A 36 24.11 -9.46 -4.33
C HIS A 36 24.66 -10.40 -3.26
N ASP A 37 25.83 -10.96 -3.51
CA ASP A 37 26.53 -11.82 -2.57
C ASP A 37 27.58 -11.00 -1.83
N ASP A 38 27.40 -10.86 -0.52
CA ASP A 38 28.35 -10.17 0.35
C ASP A 38 29.28 -11.20 1.00
N HIS A 39 30.59 -11.00 0.83
CA HIS A 39 31.61 -11.78 1.53
C HIS A 39 31.72 -11.28 2.97
N VAL A 40 31.38 -12.14 3.92
CA VAL A 40 31.50 -11.84 5.35
C VAL A 40 32.46 -12.83 6.01
N ASN A 41 33.38 -12.30 6.81
CA ASN A 41 34.21 -13.12 7.67
C ASN A 41 33.38 -13.55 8.89
N SER A 42 32.80 -14.75 8.83
CA SER A 42 32.03 -15.29 9.94
C SER A 42 32.95 -16.08 10.89
N PRO A 43 33.05 -15.71 12.18
CA PRO A 43 33.83 -16.47 13.17
C PRO A 43 33.24 -17.86 13.46
N VAL A 44 32.02 -18.16 12.98
CA VAL A 44 31.34 -19.45 13.17
C VAL A 44 31.79 -20.50 12.15
N PHE A 45 32.25 -20.10 10.96
CA PHE A 45 32.58 -21.01 9.85
C PHE A 45 34.08 -21.09 9.53
N ASP A 46 34.96 -20.56 10.39
CA ASP A 46 36.42 -20.65 10.27
C ASP A 46 36.96 -20.23 8.88
N GLY A 47 36.38 -19.17 8.30
CA GLY A 47 36.74 -18.66 6.98
C GLY A 47 35.58 -17.99 6.23
N ASP A 48 35.94 -17.31 5.13
CA ASP A 48 35.09 -16.50 4.25
C ASP A 48 33.73 -17.17 3.95
N ALA A 49 32.65 -16.52 4.36
CA ALA A 49 31.29 -16.97 4.13
C ALA A 49 30.58 -15.98 3.20
N THR A 50 30.03 -16.47 2.10
CA THR A 50 29.20 -15.66 1.20
C THR A 50 27.75 -15.63 1.70
N LEU A 51 27.26 -14.46 2.08
CA LEU A 51 25.85 -14.23 2.38
C LEU A 51 25.14 -13.67 1.15
N HIS A 52 24.13 -14.37 0.67
CA HIS A 52 23.27 -13.85 -0.39
C HIS A 52 22.25 -12.86 0.19
N VAL A 53 22.40 -11.58 -0.11
CA VAL A 53 21.46 -10.53 0.31
C VAL A 53 20.42 -10.33 -0.77
N SER A 54 19.24 -10.90 -0.54
CA SER A 54 18.07 -10.71 -1.41
C SER A 54 17.36 -9.38 -1.16
N VAL A 55 16.58 -8.93 -2.14
CA VAL A 55 15.71 -7.75 -2.00
C VAL A 55 14.77 -7.91 -0.78
N PRO A 56 14.65 -6.89 0.09
CA PRO A 56 13.76 -6.96 1.24
C PRO A 56 12.29 -7.21 0.86
N SER A 57 11.62 -8.13 1.56
CA SER A 57 10.21 -8.46 1.33
C SER A 57 9.26 -7.29 1.59
N ALA A 58 9.65 -6.33 2.44
CA ALA A 58 8.92 -5.11 2.71
C ALA A 58 8.70 -4.27 1.45
N TRP A 59 9.69 -4.19 0.57
CA TRP A 59 9.59 -3.46 -0.70
C TRP A 59 8.60 -4.18 -1.62
N GLY A 60 8.73 -5.50 -1.78
CA GLY A 60 7.76 -6.30 -2.54
C GLY A 60 6.32 -6.16 -2.04
N PHE A 61 6.11 -6.02 -0.72
CA PHE A 61 4.78 -5.82 -0.16
C PHE A 61 4.20 -4.44 -0.47
N LEU A 62 5.00 -3.36 -0.44
CA LEU A 62 4.52 -2.03 -0.82
C LEU A 62 4.18 -1.97 -2.32
N MET A 63 4.97 -2.60 -3.18
CA MET A 63 4.63 -2.84 -4.59
C MET A 63 3.30 -3.59 -4.77
N PHE A 64 3.04 -4.63 -3.96
CA PHE A 64 1.76 -5.34 -3.97
C PHE A 64 0.61 -4.43 -3.56
N CYS A 65 0.77 -3.61 -2.50
CA CYS A 65 -0.22 -2.62 -2.10
C CYS A 65 -0.53 -1.63 -3.23
N ALA A 66 0.50 -1.11 -3.89
CA ALA A 66 0.34 -0.23 -5.05
C ALA A 66 -0.44 -0.91 -6.18
N LEU A 67 -0.11 -2.17 -6.52
CA LEU A 67 -0.83 -2.94 -7.52
C LEU A 67 -2.29 -3.20 -7.11
N TRP A 68 -2.55 -3.46 -5.83
CA TRP A 68 -3.89 -3.72 -5.30
C TRP A 68 -4.83 -2.51 -5.40
N THR A 69 -4.31 -1.27 -5.46
CA THR A 69 -5.17 -0.09 -5.67
C THR A 69 -5.85 -0.08 -7.04
N VAL A 70 -5.22 -0.65 -8.07
CA VAL A 70 -5.74 -0.69 -9.44
C VAL A 70 -7.11 -1.41 -9.48
N PRO A 71 -7.25 -2.67 -9.00
CA PRO A 71 -8.56 -3.31 -8.98
C PRO A 71 -9.55 -2.56 -8.09
N VAL A 72 -9.14 -2.00 -6.94
CA VAL A 72 -10.05 -1.22 -6.07
C VAL A 72 -10.68 -0.05 -6.82
N VAL A 73 -9.87 0.73 -7.54
CA VAL A 73 -10.34 1.87 -8.35
C VAL A 73 -11.18 1.37 -9.54
N VAL A 74 -10.75 0.32 -10.24
CA VAL A 74 -11.51 -0.24 -11.37
C VAL A 74 -12.88 -0.75 -10.93
N PHE A 75 -12.99 -1.45 -9.79
CA PHE A 75 -14.27 -1.91 -9.24
C PHE A 75 -15.20 -0.76 -8.87
N HIS A 76 -14.66 0.39 -8.48
CA HIS A 76 -15.46 1.58 -8.20
C HIS A 76 -16.10 2.16 -9.49
N PHE A 77 -15.35 2.23 -10.59
CA PHE A 77 -15.85 2.77 -11.86
C PHE A 77 -16.72 1.78 -12.65
N VAL A 78 -16.34 0.50 -12.65
CA VAL A 78 -17.04 -0.55 -13.38
C VAL A 78 -18.15 -1.10 -12.51
N LYS A 79 -19.39 -0.64 -12.72
CA LYS A 79 -20.58 -1.36 -12.24
C LYS A 79 -20.73 -2.62 -13.11
N PRO A 80 -20.41 -3.83 -12.62
CA PRO A 80 -20.42 -4.98 -13.50
C PRO A 80 -21.88 -5.34 -13.81
N PRO A 81 -22.25 -5.52 -15.10
CA PRO A 81 -23.64 -5.69 -15.52
C PRO A 81 -24.33 -6.98 -15.02
N GLY A 82 -23.61 -7.85 -14.28
CA GLY A 82 -24.13 -9.12 -13.74
C GLY A 82 -24.28 -9.19 -12.22
N PHE A 83 -23.87 -8.17 -11.45
CA PHE A 83 -24.09 -8.18 -9.99
C PHE A 83 -25.54 -7.80 -9.67
N ALA A 84 -26.40 -8.82 -9.67
CA ALA A 84 -27.86 -8.73 -9.51
C ALA A 84 -28.36 -8.18 -8.16
N SER A 85 -27.48 -7.74 -7.26
CA SER A 85 -27.88 -7.04 -6.02
C SER A 85 -27.00 -5.83 -5.75
N HIS A 86 -27.62 -4.64 -5.72
CA HIS A 86 -26.98 -3.39 -5.31
C HIS A 86 -26.29 -3.49 -3.92
N ARG A 87 -26.73 -4.44 -3.08
CA ARG A 87 -26.22 -4.67 -1.73
C ARG A 87 -24.87 -5.42 -1.70
N MET A 88 -24.64 -6.39 -2.59
CA MET A 88 -23.34 -7.10 -2.65
C MET A 88 -22.22 -6.21 -3.18
N ILE A 89 -22.51 -5.36 -4.18
CA ILE A 89 -21.55 -4.38 -4.72
C ILE A 89 -21.07 -3.43 -3.61
N GLY A 90 -21.99 -2.96 -2.76
CA GLY A 90 -21.65 -2.13 -1.61
C GLY A 90 -20.73 -2.83 -0.61
N TYR A 91 -21.01 -4.09 -0.27
CA TYR A 91 -20.20 -4.85 0.69
C TYR A 91 -18.79 -5.14 0.17
N VAL A 92 -18.66 -5.54 -1.11
CA VAL A 92 -17.36 -5.78 -1.74
C VAL A 92 -16.53 -4.50 -1.78
N ASN A 93 -17.15 -3.37 -2.10
CA ASN A 93 -16.42 -2.09 -2.10
C ASN A 93 -15.93 -1.73 -0.69
N ILE A 94 -16.78 -1.87 0.34
CA ILE A 94 -16.39 -1.61 1.74
C ILE A 94 -15.25 -2.54 2.19
N ALA A 95 -15.33 -3.83 1.85
CA ALA A 95 -14.27 -4.78 2.18
C ALA A 95 -12.95 -4.45 1.47
N ALA A 96 -13.02 -4.07 0.19
CA ALA A 96 -11.87 -3.67 -0.60
C ALA A 96 -11.20 -2.40 -0.03
N GLU A 97 -11.99 -1.40 0.40
CA GLU A 97 -11.50 -0.22 1.12
C GLU A 97 -10.79 -0.60 2.42
N ALA A 98 -11.38 -1.48 3.24
CA ALA A 98 -10.81 -1.88 4.52
C ALA A 98 -9.47 -2.63 4.33
N VAL A 99 -9.40 -3.52 3.34
CA VAL A 99 -8.16 -4.20 2.97
C VAL A 99 -7.12 -3.20 2.46
N ALA A 100 -7.53 -2.21 1.66
CA ALA A 100 -6.63 -1.16 1.19
C ALA A 100 -6.06 -0.34 2.37
N VAL A 101 -6.89 0.14 3.29
CA VAL A 101 -6.44 0.87 4.50
C VAL A 101 -5.42 0.05 5.29
N LEU A 102 -5.70 -1.22 5.58
CA LEU A 102 -4.83 -2.06 6.39
C LEU A 102 -3.52 -2.41 5.66
N SER A 103 -3.61 -2.71 4.36
CA SER A 103 -2.45 -3.07 3.55
C SER A 103 -1.51 -1.88 3.38
N TRP A 104 -2.01 -0.67 3.09
CA TRP A 104 -1.19 0.53 2.99
C TRP A 104 -0.54 0.91 4.31
N LEU A 105 -1.26 0.78 5.44
CA LEU A 105 -0.72 0.99 6.78
C LEU A 105 0.47 0.06 7.05
N ALA A 106 0.27 -1.23 6.81
CA ALA A 106 1.33 -2.22 6.97
C ALA A 106 2.50 -1.97 5.99
N GLY A 107 2.20 -1.56 4.76
CA GLY A 107 3.16 -1.36 3.69
C GLY A 107 4.15 -0.25 4.00
N PHE A 108 3.67 0.95 4.31
CA PHE A 108 4.57 2.07 4.58
C PHE A 108 5.37 1.85 5.87
N ILE A 109 4.77 1.23 6.90
CA ILE A 109 5.48 0.94 8.16
C ILE A 109 6.58 -0.09 7.92
N ALA A 110 6.30 -1.16 7.17
CA ALA A 110 7.28 -2.18 6.86
C ALA A 110 8.49 -1.58 6.12
N VAL A 111 8.25 -0.72 5.13
CA VAL A 111 9.34 -0.04 4.40
C VAL A 111 10.07 0.97 5.30
N ALA A 112 9.36 1.72 6.14
CA ALA A 112 9.97 2.67 7.08
C ALA A 112 10.94 1.98 8.05
N VAL A 113 10.52 0.86 8.64
CA VAL A 113 11.38 0.07 9.54
C VAL A 113 12.55 -0.52 8.75
N ASN A 114 12.30 -1.10 7.58
CA ASN A 114 13.36 -1.71 6.79
C ASN A 114 14.44 -0.70 6.35
N VAL A 115 14.05 0.53 6.00
CA VAL A 115 14.98 1.62 5.69
C VAL A 115 15.81 2.02 6.90
N SER A 116 15.27 1.89 8.12
CA SER A 116 15.98 2.23 9.35
C SER A 116 16.95 1.15 9.83
N THR A 117 16.69 -0.13 9.52
CA THR A 117 17.47 -1.26 10.03
C THR A 117 18.47 -1.85 9.03
N THR A 118 18.34 -1.58 7.73
CA THR A 118 19.16 -2.26 6.72
C THR A 118 20.36 -1.41 6.30
N ASP A 119 21.57 -1.96 6.44
CA ASP A 119 22.84 -1.36 5.99
C ASP A 119 22.93 -1.17 4.45
N ALA A 120 21.99 -1.73 3.69
CA ALA A 120 21.77 -1.46 2.27
C ALA A 120 21.64 0.04 1.94
N CYS A 121 21.17 0.84 2.90
CA CYS A 121 21.08 2.30 2.79
C CYS A 121 22.39 3.03 3.14
N LEU A 122 23.40 2.36 3.74
CA LEU A 122 24.70 2.97 4.06
C LEU A 122 25.62 3.12 2.83
N SER A 123 25.45 2.29 1.80
CA SER A 123 26.35 2.25 0.63
C SER A 123 26.18 3.41 -0.38
N GLY A 124 25.56 4.53 0.02
CA GLY A 124 25.53 5.77 -0.77
C GLY A 124 24.74 5.71 -2.08
N GLN A 125 23.92 4.68 -2.31
CA GLN A 125 23.11 4.58 -3.51
C GLN A 125 21.83 5.42 -3.40
N ASN A 126 21.48 6.11 -4.49
CA ASN A 126 20.30 6.99 -4.62
C ASN A 126 18.95 6.27 -4.36
N SER A 127 18.95 4.94 -4.27
CA SER A 127 17.81 4.09 -3.95
C SER A 127 17.24 4.35 -2.55
N CYS A 128 18.06 4.74 -1.56
CA CYS A 128 17.56 5.00 -0.21
C CYS A 128 16.70 6.28 -0.14
N ALA A 129 17.09 7.33 -0.87
CA ALA A 129 16.30 8.56 -0.98
C ALA A 129 14.96 8.30 -1.68
N ALA A 130 14.98 7.45 -2.71
CA ALA A 130 13.78 6.98 -3.41
C ALA A 130 12.83 6.24 -2.45
N LEU A 131 13.33 5.30 -1.65
CA LEU A 131 12.50 4.55 -0.68
C LEU A 131 11.88 5.43 0.42
N LYS A 132 12.60 6.46 0.87
CA LYS A 132 12.03 7.46 1.79
C LYS A 132 10.86 8.21 1.14
N ALA A 133 10.98 8.56 -0.14
CA ALA A 133 9.88 9.17 -0.89
C ALA A 133 8.71 8.19 -1.07
N ALA A 134 8.96 6.93 -1.43
CA ALA A 134 7.93 5.89 -1.53
C ALA A 134 7.17 5.71 -0.21
N THR A 135 7.89 5.72 0.92
CA THR A 135 7.29 5.64 2.27
C THR A 135 6.36 6.83 2.54
N ALA A 136 6.78 8.05 2.18
CA ALA A 136 5.97 9.25 2.35
C ALA A 136 4.71 9.23 1.47
N PHE A 137 4.83 8.87 0.20
CA PHE A 137 3.69 8.70 -0.69
C PHE A 137 2.76 7.58 -0.22
N GLY A 138 3.29 6.48 0.32
CA GLY A 138 2.48 5.43 0.94
C GLY A 138 1.69 5.88 2.17
N ALA A 139 2.26 6.77 2.98
CA ALA A 139 1.55 7.38 4.12
C ALA A 139 0.43 8.33 3.66
N PHE A 140 0.66 9.13 2.61
CA PHE A 140 -0.39 9.95 2.01
C PHE A 140 -1.50 9.11 1.39
N GLU A 141 -1.14 8.01 0.74
CA GLU A 141 -2.10 7.07 0.16
C GLU A 141 -2.97 6.41 1.23
N TRP A 142 -2.36 6.00 2.34
CA TRP A 142 -3.10 5.52 3.51
C TRP A 142 -4.12 6.55 4.02
N LEU A 143 -3.76 7.84 4.10
CA LEU A 143 -4.68 8.89 4.49
C LEU A 143 -5.85 9.03 3.52
N LEU A 144 -5.61 8.93 2.21
CA LEU A 144 -6.68 8.97 1.21
C LEU A 144 -7.65 7.79 1.40
N PHE A 145 -7.14 6.59 1.64
CA PHE A 145 -7.97 5.42 1.94
C PHE A 145 -8.74 5.55 3.27
N MET A 146 -8.17 6.22 4.28
CA MET A 146 -8.89 6.53 5.51
C MET A 146 -10.05 7.49 5.26
N VAL A 147 -9.87 8.50 4.40
CA VAL A 147 -10.93 9.45 4.02
C VAL A 147 -12.05 8.73 3.27
N THR A 148 -11.74 7.83 2.33
CA THR A 148 -12.76 7.06 1.59
C THR A 148 -13.47 6.02 2.45
N ALA A 149 -12.79 5.42 3.44
CA ALA A 149 -13.36 4.43 4.36
C ALA A 149 -14.22 5.04 5.48
N ALA A 150 -13.95 6.29 5.90
CA ALA A 150 -14.67 6.97 6.98
C ALA A 150 -16.22 6.96 6.83
N PRO A 151 -16.82 7.31 5.68
CA PRO A 151 -18.28 7.29 5.54
C PRO A 151 -18.88 5.89 5.69
N ALA A 152 -18.17 4.83 5.27
CA ALA A 152 -18.62 3.45 5.45
C ALA A 152 -18.66 3.06 6.93
N VAL A 153 -17.64 3.45 7.69
CA VAL A 153 -17.54 3.19 9.13
C VAL A 153 -18.62 3.95 9.90
N ILE A 154 -18.83 5.24 9.59
CA ILE A 154 -19.87 6.07 10.23
C ILE A 154 -21.27 5.51 9.95
N SER A 155 -21.54 5.07 8.71
CA SER A 155 -22.82 4.46 8.35
C SER A 155 -23.08 3.17 9.13
N PHE A 156 -22.06 2.32 9.30
CA PHE A 156 -22.17 1.09 10.08
C PHE A 156 -22.53 1.37 11.54
N PHE A 157 -21.82 2.31 12.18
CA PHE A 157 -22.09 2.68 13.58
C PHE A 157 -23.46 3.33 13.77
N ASN A 158 -23.92 4.15 12.82
CA ASN A 158 -25.25 4.76 12.89
C ASN A 158 -26.36 3.73 12.72
N ASN A 159 -26.21 2.77 11.80
CA ASN A 159 -27.17 1.67 11.65
C ASN A 159 -27.23 0.77 12.90
N GLN A 160 -26.09 0.52 13.56
CA GLN A 160 -26.04 -0.22 14.83
C GLN A 160 -26.75 0.53 15.96
N LYS A 161 -26.57 1.86 16.06
CA LYS A 161 -27.30 2.68 17.04
C LYS A 161 -28.82 2.62 16.81
N GLN A 162 -29.25 2.67 15.55
CA GLN A 162 -30.66 2.64 15.17
C GLN A 162 -31.31 1.26 15.38
N ALA A 163 -30.56 0.17 15.17
CA ALA A 163 -31.00 -1.19 15.49
C ALA A 163 -31.09 -1.46 17.00
N ARG A 164 -30.36 -0.71 17.82
CA ARG A 164 -30.34 -0.85 19.29
C ARG A 164 -31.41 0.01 19.99
N SER A 165 -32.05 0.94 19.26
CA SER A 165 -33.10 1.83 19.75
C SER A 165 -34.52 1.41 19.34
N SER A 166 -34.67 0.32 18.60
CA SER A 166 -35.95 -0.29 18.21
C SER A 166 -36.18 -1.59 18.96
#